data_AF-A0A9E5R1R5-F1
#
_entry.id   AF-A0A9E5R1R5-F1
#
_cell.length_a   1.000
_cell.length_b   1.000
_cell.length_c   1.000
_cell.angle_alpha   90.00
_cell.angle_beta   90.00
_cell.angle_gamma   90.00
#
_symmetry.space_group_name_H-M   'P 1'
#
loop_
_entity.id
_entity.type
_entity.pdbx_description
1 polymer ?
#
loop_
_entity_poly.entity_id
_entity_poly.type
_entity_poly.pdbx_seq_one_letter_code
_entity_poly.pdbx_strand_id
1 'polypeptide(L)'
;MWIYAGYSTVIFLAGLGNVPQDNYEAARIDGANTWQQFRYITLPLLSPTTFFLMLIATIGTFQAFTQIFLLRRPGAYQSVDTINLYIYEEITRDTGPNLAYGSAMAFVLFGVILVLTLLMNRTAGRRVFYG
;
A
#
# COMPACT_ATOMS: atom_id res chain seq x y z
N MET A 1 -9.20 -5.38 -0.06
CA MET A 1 -8.78 -5.20 1.35
C MET A 1 -8.50 -6.52 2.06
N TRP A 2 -9.42 -7.51 2.09
CA TRP A 2 -9.17 -8.77 2.84
C TRP A 2 -7.94 -9.56 2.32
N ILE A 3 -7.71 -9.58 1.01
CA ILE A 3 -6.62 -10.35 0.38
C ILE A 3 -5.24 -9.92 0.92
N TYR A 4 -5.06 -8.64 1.22
CA TYR A 4 -3.80 -8.09 1.72
C TYR A 4 -3.66 -8.14 3.24
N ALA A 5 -4.72 -8.51 3.96
CA ALA A 5 -4.69 -8.57 5.41
C ALA A 5 -3.70 -9.64 5.91
N GLY A 6 -3.74 -10.85 5.33
CA GLY A 6 -2.80 -11.92 5.68
C GLY A 6 -1.34 -11.54 5.44
N TYR A 7 -1.05 -10.97 4.26
CA TYR A 7 0.28 -10.46 3.94
C TYR A 7 0.75 -9.40 4.94
N SER A 8 -0.11 -8.40 5.22
CA SER A 8 0.22 -7.32 6.15
C SER A 8 0.48 -7.84 7.57
N THR A 9 -0.32 -8.80 8.04
CA THR A 9 -0.13 -9.43 9.36
C THR A 9 1.22 -10.13 9.46
N VAL A 10 1.62 -10.92 8.46
CA VAL A 10 2.91 -11.62 8.47
C VAL A 10 4.07 -10.61 8.51
N ILE A 11 3.99 -9.56 7.72
CA ILE A 11 5.02 -8.50 7.70
C ILE A 11 5.08 -7.73 9.02
N PHE A 12 3.93 -7.43 9.63
CA PHE A 12 3.89 -6.81 10.96
C PHE A 12 4.46 -7.73 12.05
N LEU A 13 4.18 -9.04 12.00
CA LEU A 13 4.75 -10.01 12.95
C LEU A 13 6.27 -10.10 12.81
N ALA A 14 6.79 -10.11 11.58
CA ALA A 14 8.22 -10.05 11.33
C ALA A 14 8.85 -8.76 11.87
N GLY A 15 8.17 -7.61 11.67
CA GLY A 15 8.60 -6.33 12.23
C GLY A 15 8.60 -6.31 13.76
N LEU A 16 7.57 -6.88 14.39
CA LEU A 16 7.45 -6.99 15.85
C LEU A 16 8.57 -7.85 16.44
N GLY A 17 8.95 -8.93 15.75
CA GLY A 17 10.07 -9.79 16.17
C GLY A 17 11.42 -9.09 16.22
N ASN A 18 11.60 -7.98 15.50
CA ASN A 18 12.83 -7.18 15.53
C ASN A 18 12.86 -6.16 16.68
N VAL A 19 11.77 -5.97 17.41
CA VAL A 19 11.73 -5.01 18.53
C VAL A 19 12.41 -5.66 19.76
N PRO A 20 13.50 -5.08 20.29
CA PRO A 20 14.21 -5.64 21.45
C PRO A 20 13.29 -5.74 22.67
N GLN A 21 13.35 -6.87 23.39
CA GLN A 21 12.54 -7.07 24.60
C GLN A 21 12.97 -6.14 25.74
N ASP A 22 14.26 -5.79 25.81
CA ASP A 22 14.84 -4.89 26.80
C ASP A 22 14.10 -3.54 26.89
N ASN A 23 13.61 -3.01 25.76
CA ASN A 23 12.81 -1.78 25.74
C ASN A 23 11.49 -1.93 26.52
N TYR A 24 10.84 -3.09 26.41
CA TYR A 24 9.60 -3.36 27.13
C TYR A 24 9.86 -3.64 28.61
N GLU A 25 10.97 -4.32 28.95
CA GLU A 25 11.35 -4.58 30.34
C GLU A 25 11.68 -3.28 31.07
N ALA A 26 12.51 -2.40 30.46
CA ALA A 26 12.81 -1.09 31.00
C ALA A 26 11.54 -0.26 31.22
N ALA A 27 10.64 -0.23 30.23
CA ALA A 27 9.37 0.49 30.38
C ALA A 27 8.46 -0.07 31.47
N ARG A 28 8.48 -1.39 31.72
CA ARG A 28 7.74 -2.00 32.84
C ARG A 28 8.33 -1.62 34.19
N ILE A 29 9.66 -1.53 34.29
CA ILE A 29 10.35 -1.05 35.49
C ILE A 29 9.99 0.42 35.77
N ASP A 30 9.90 1.24 34.73
CA ASP A 30 9.47 2.64 34.79
C ASP A 30 7.96 2.83 35.03
N GLY A 31 7.20 1.73 35.20
CA GLY A 31 5.77 1.76 35.49
C GLY A 31 4.85 2.02 34.29
N ALA A 32 5.35 1.88 33.06
CA ALA A 32 4.56 2.07 31.85
C ALA A 32 3.53 0.95 31.66
N ASN A 33 2.26 1.32 31.44
CA ASN A 33 1.19 0.40 31.11
C ASN A 33 1.27 -0.07 29.64
N THR A 34 0.48 -1.09 29.28
CA THR A 34 0.49 -1.70 27.94
C THR A 34 0.20 -0.71 26.80
N TRP A 35 -0.68 0.27 27.02
CA TRP A 35 -1.00 1.28 26.01
C TRP A 35 0.17 2.25 25.79
N GLN A 36 0.85 2.65 26.86
CA GLN A 36 2.06 3.46 26.79
C GLN A 36 3.16 2.71 26.04
N GLN A 37 3.39 1.43 26.36
CA GLN A 37 4.36 0.59 25.64
C GLN A 37 4.02 0.51 24.15
N PHE A 38 2.75 0.27 23.80
CA PHE A 38 2.33 0.25 22.39
C PHE A 38 2.58 1.59 21.68
N ARG A 39 2.17 2.71 22.28
CA ARG A 39 2.25 4.03 21.66
C ARG A 39 3.67 4.60 21.56
N TYR A 40 4.53 4.29 22.52
CA TYR A 40 5.86 4.89 22.64
C TYR A 40 7.00 3.95 22.27
N ILE A 41 6.79 2.63 22.24
CA ILE A 41 7.81 1.63 21.85
C ILE A 41 7.39 0.96 20.55
N THR A 42 6.25 0.26 20.57
CA THR A 42 5.85 -0.58 19.43
C THR A 42 5.57 0.23 18.17
N LEU A 43 4.71 1.26 18.25
CA LEU A 43 4.33 2.07 17.09
C LEU A 43 5.52 2.81 16.46
N PRO A 44 6.40 3.48 17.22
CA PRO A 44 7.57 4.14 16.65
C PRO A 44 8.57 3.16 16.02
N LEU A 45 8.85 2.02 16.67
CA LEU A 45 9.80 1.03 16.16
C LEU A 45 9.26 0.21 14.98
N LEU A 46 7.93 0.10 14.86
CA LEU A 46 7.27 -0.45 13.67
C LEU A 46 7.07 0.58 12.56
N SER A 47 7.50 1.84 12.73
CA SER A 47 7.33 2.86 11.69
C SER A 47 7.93 2.48 10.33
N PRO A 48 9.09 1.78 10.21
CA PRO A 48 9.62 1.35 8.92
C PRO A 48 8.71 0.31 8.25
N THR A 49 8.24 -0.68 9.02
CA THR A 49 7.34 -1.73 8.55
C THR A 49 5.99 -1.17 8.11
N THR A 50 5.44 -0.25 8.91
CA THR A 50 4.17 0.43 8.61
C THR A 50 4.29 1.26 7.34
N PHE A 51 5.39 2.01 7.18
CA PHE A 51 5.65 2.81 5.99
C PHE A 51 5.75 1.94 4.74
N PHE A 52 6.51 0.84 4.81
CA PHE A 52 6.63 -0.12 3.72
C PHE A 52 5.26 -0.68 3.29
N LEU A 53 4.46 -1.15 4.24
CA LEU A 53 3.13 -1.69 3.96
C LEU A 53 2.19 -0.62 3.37
N MET A 54 2.24 0.60 3.88
CA MET A 54 1.45 1.72 3.35
C MET A 54 1.82 2.06 1.91
N LEU A 55 3.12 2.07 1.59
CA LEU A 55 3.63 2.31 0.25
C LEU A 55 3.14 1.23 -0.73
N ILE A 56 3.33 -0.04 -0.38
CA ILE A 56 2.89 -1.17 -1.22
C ILE A 56 1.36 -1.17 -1.38
N ALA A 57 0.60 -0.91 -0.32
CA ALA A 57 -0.86 -0.83 -0.37
C ALA A 57 -1.35 0.31 -1.28
N THR A 58 -0.67 1.45 -1.26
CA THR A 58 -1.00 2.60 -2.11
C THR A 58 -0.78 2.23 -3.58
N ILE A 59 0.40 1.69 -3.93
CA ILE A 59 0.71 1.23 -5.29
C ILE A 59 -0.32 0.18 -5.74
N GLY A 60 -0.58 -0.83 -4.90
CA GLY A 60 -1.52 -1.90 -5.20
C GLY A 60 -2.95 -1.42 -5.42
N THR A 61 -3.37 -0.35 -4.74
CA THR A 61 -4.70 0.25 -4.94
C THR A 61 -4.82 0.88 -6.32
N PHE A 62 -3.81 1.63 -6.79
CA PHE A 62 -3.80 2.19 -8.14
C PHE A 62 -3.66 1.12 -9.23
N GLN A 63 -3.08 -0.04 -8.91
CA GLN A 63 -2.94 -1.18 -9.81
C GLN A 63 -4.05 -2.24 -9.68
N ALA A 64 -5.12 -1.95 -8.92
CA ALA A 64 -6.21 -2.89 -8.70
C ALA A 64 -7.04 -3.12 -9.98
N PHE A 65 -6.59 -4.04 -10.83
CA PHE A 65 -7.28 -4.40 -12.07
C PHE A 65 -8.16 -5.64 -11.86
N THR A 66 -7.54 -6.78 -11.51
CA THR A 66 -8.19 -8.09 -11.52
C THR A 66 -9.46 -8.13 -10.68
N GLN A 67 -9.42 -7.61 -9.47
CA GLN A 67 -10.58 -7.62 -8.58
C GLN A 67 -11.73 -6.76 -9.14
N ILE A 68 -11.42 -5.62 -9.75
CA ILE A 68 -12.45 -4.72 -10.31
C ILE A 68 -13.02 -5.33 -11.57
N PHE A 69 -12.18 -5.84 -12.47
CA PHE A 69 -12.61 -6.50 -13.70
C PHE A 69 -13.53 -7.69 -13.43
N LEU A 70 -13.18 -8.56 -12.48
CA LEU A 70 -13.98 -9.75 -12.15
C LEU A 70 -15.31 -9.42 -11.48
N LEU A 71 -15.36 -8.35 -10.69
CA LEU A 71 -16.58 -7.93 -9.98
C LEU A 71 -17.45 -6.97 -10.82
N ARG A 72 -16.92 -6.46 -11.94
CA ARG A 72 -17.63 -5.57 -12.86
C ARG A 72 -18.84 -6.30 -13.44
N ARG A 73 -20.02 -5.73 -13.21
CA ARG A 73 -21.27 -6.24 -13.79
C ARG A 73 -21.71 -5.35 -14.94
N PRO A 74 -22.53 -5.88 -15.88
CA PRO A 74 -22.99 -5.09 -17.01
C PRO A 74 -23.74 -3.79 -16.65
N GLY A 75 -24.45 -3.76 -15.52
CA GLY A 75 -25.12 -2.53 -15.05
C GLY A 75 -24.21 -1.49 -14.39
N ALA A 76 -22.94 -1.80 -14.18
CA ALA A 76 -21.96 -0.93 -13.52
C ALA A 76 -20.88 -0.39 -14.49
N TYR A 77 -20.98 -0.72 -15.78
CA TYR A 77 -20.13 -0.15 -16.82
C TYR A 77 -20.06 1.38 -16.68
N GLN A 78 -18.87 1.96 -16.84
CA GLN A 78 -18.56 3.39 -16.72
C GLN A 78 -18.65 3.99 -15.30
N SER A 79 -19.34 3.33 -14.35
CA SER A 79 -19.52 3.85 -12.99
C SER A 79 -18.44 3.41 -11.99
N VAL A 80 -17.81 2.26 -12.23
CA VAL A 80 -16.74 1.69 -11.37
C VAL A 80 -15.40 1.57 -12.11
N ASP A 81 -15.30 2.20 -13.27
CA ASP A 81 -14.18 2.00 -14.17
C ASP A 81 -12.96 2.79 -13.68
N THR A 82 -11.88 2.04 -13.47
CA THR A 82 -10.57 2.60 -13.16
C THR A 82 -9.76 2.77 -14.43
N ILE A 83 -8.70 3.57 -14.36
CA ILE A 83 -7.79 3.79 -15.49
C ILE A 83 -7.19 2.49 -16.04
N ASN A 84 -6.98 1.47 -15.20
CA ASN A 84 -6.53 0.14 -15.67
C ASN A 84 -7.57 -0.55 -16.56
N LEU A 85 -8.86 -0.38 -16.28
CA LEU A 85 -9.93 -0.93 -17.11
C LEU A 85 -9.99 -0.21 -18.45
N TYR A 86 -9.84 1.12 -18.47
CA TYR A 86 -9.77 1.89 -19.71
C TYR A 86 -8.57 1.50 -20.58
N ILE A 87 -7.40 1.31 -19.96
CA ILE A 87 -6.20 0.80 -20.66
C ILE A 87 -6.52 -0.56 -21.29
N TYR A 88 -7.13 -1.47 -20.53
CA TYR A 88 -7.49 -2.80 -21.01
C TYR A 88 -8.47 -2.73 -22.20
N GLU A 89 -9.53 -1.95 -22.08
CA GLU A 89 -10.52 -1.79 -23.15
C GLU A 89 -9.91 -1.26 -24.45
N GLU A 90 -8.98 -0.32 -24.36
CA GLU A 90 -8.35 0.26 -25.54
C GLU A 90 -7.43 -0.73 -26.26
N ILE A 91 -6.73 -1.59 -25.51
CA ILE A 91 -5.83 -2.61 -26.08
C ILE A 91 -6.56 -3.87 -26.51
N THR A 92 -7.79 -4.12 -26.04
CA THR A 92 -8.60 -5.29 -26.43
C THR A 92 -9.82 -4.92 -27.28
N ARG A 93 -9.88 -3.69 -27.78
CA ARG A 93 -11.05 -3.17 -28.49
C ARG A 93 -11.36 -3.97 -29.76
N ASP A 94 -12.62 -4.36 -29.93
CA ASP A 94 -13.10 -5.18 -31.06
C ASP A 94 -12.92 -4.52 -32.44
N THR A 95 -12.94 -3.19 -32.50
CA THR A 95 -12.76 -2.41 -33.74
C THR A 95 -11.29 -2.36 -34.21
N GLY A 96 -10.36 -2.88 -33.40
CA GLY A 96 -8.92 -2.81 -33.61
C GLY A 96 -8.22 -2.28 -32.35
N PRO A 97 -7.20 -2.98 -31.83
CA PRO A 97 -6.52 -2.59 -30.60
C PRO A 97 -5.68 -1.34 -30.81
N ASN A 98 -5.89 -0.32 -29.98
CA ASN A 98 -5.10 0.91 -30.02
C ASN A 98 -4.00 0.88 -28.96
N LEU A 99 -2.97 0.09 -29.29
CA LEU A 99 -1.83 -0.17 -28.41
C LEU A 99 -1.06 1.10 -28.03
N ALA A 100 -0.97 2.07 -28.94
CA ALA A 100 -0.26 3.33 -28.70
C ALA A 100 -0.96 4.16 -27.63
N TYR A 101 -2.28 4.31 -27.72
CA TYR A 101 -3.05 5.10 -26.76
C TYR A 101 -3.12 4.41 -25.39
N GLY A 102 -3.36 3.09 -25.35
CA GLY A 102 -3.31 2.31 -24.11
C GLY A 102 -1.94 2.37 -23.41
N SER A 103 -0.85 2.33 -24.19
CA SER A 103 0.51 2.49 -23.65
C SER A 103 0.74 3.89 -23.07
N ALA A 104 0.28 4.94 -23.76
CA ALA A 104 0.39 6.32 -23.25
C ALA A 104 -0.34 6.50 -21.92
N MET A 105 -1.55 5.93 -21.79
CA MET A 105 -2.30 5.92 -20.53
C MET A 105 -1.57 5.17 -19.41
N ALA A 106 -0.93 4.04 -19.73
CA ALA A 106 -0.14 3.28 -18.75
C ALA A 106 1.07 4.08 -18.24
N PHE A 107 1.75 4.83 -19.10
CA PHE A 107 2.83 5.73 -18.70
C PHE A 107 2.36 6.90 -17.84
N VAL A 108 1.19 7.46 -18.13
CA VAL A 108 0.58 8.50 -17.28
C VAL A 108 0.27 7.93 -15.89
N LEU A 109 -0.35 6.75 -15.82
CA LEU A 109 -0.62 6.08 -14.54
C LEU A 109 0.68 5.81 -13.76
N PHE A 110 1.71 5.31 -14.44
CA PHE A 110 3.03 5.11 -13.85
C PHE A 110 3.59 6.41 -13.27
N GLY A 111 3.51 7.52 -14.01
CA GLY A 111 3.93 8.83 -13.54
C GLY A 111 3.18 9.27 -12.27
N VAL A 112 1.87 9.07 -12.22
CA VAL A 112 1.05 9.37 -11.02
C VAL A 112 1.49 8.53 -9.82
N ILE A 113 1.64 7.21 -10.00
CA ILE A 113 2.10 6.30 -8.93
C ILE A 113 3.50 6.71 -8.45
N LEU A 114 4.40 7.05 -9.38
CA LEU A 114 5.77 7.47 -9.06
C LEU A 114 5.77 8.77 -8.23
N VAL A 115 5.01 9.78 -8.65
CA VAL A 115 4.89 11.05 -7.91
C VAL A 115 4.36 10.81 -6.50
N LEU A 116 3.29 10.02 -6.36
CA LEU A 116 2.75 9.68 -5.04
C LEU A 116 3.76 8.93 -4.17
N THR A 117 4.48 7.97 -4.76
CA THR A 117 5.51 7.20 -4.06
C THR A 117 6.66 8.11 -3.59
N LEU A 118 7.11 9.04 -4.43
CA LEU A 118 8.15 10.01 -4.08
C LEU A 118 7.68 10.97 -2.98
N LEU A 119 6.43 11.43 -3.03
CA LEU A 119 5.84 12.28 -2.00
C LEU A 119 5.74 11.55 -0.65
N MET A 120 5.28 10.29 -0.66
CA MET A 120 5.24 9.44 0.53
C MET A 120 6.64 9.21 1.10
N ASN A 121 7.62 8.86 0.25
CA ASN A 121 9.00 8.67 0.68
C ASN A 121 9.60 9.95 1.28
N ARG A 122 9.33 11.11 0.68
CA ARG A 122 9.84 12.40 1.19
C ARG A 122 9.21 12.82 2.51
N THR A 123 7.93 12.53 2.72
CA THR A 123 7.17 12.96 3.92
C THR A 123 7.26 11.97 5.06
N ALA A 124 6.97 10.70 4.80
CA ALA A 124 6.93 9.64 5.78
C ALA A 124 8.31 9.00 5.99
N GLY A 125 9.12 8.83 4.95
CA GLY A 125 10.48 8.29 5.08
C GLY A 125 11.40 9.12 5.99
N ARG A 126 11.19 10.44 6.07
CA ARG A 126 11.89 11.33 7.02
C ARG A 126 11.49 11.15 8.49
N ARG A 127 10.34 10.52 8.75
CA ARG A 127 9.78 10.33 10.10
C ARG A 127 9.92 8.88 10.58
N VAL A 128 10.49 8.01 9.76
CA VAL A 128 10.76 6.62 10.13
C VAL A 128 11.96 6.59 11.07
N PHE A 129 11.74 6.06 12.27
CA PHE A 129 12.81 5.79 13.22
C PHE A 129 13.40 4.43 12.87
N TYR A 130 14.69 4.42 12.51
CA TYR A 130 15.41 3.20 12.14
C TYR A 130 16.04 2.47 13.33
N GLY A 131 15.87 2.99 14.56
CA GLY A 131 16.62 2.55 15.73
C GLY A 131 17.97 3.23 15.81
#